data_AF-A0A967VWH8-F1
#
_entry.id   AF-A0A967VWH8-F1
#
_cell.length_a   1.000
_cell.length_b   1.000
_cell.length_c   1.000
_cell.angle_alpha   90.00
_cell.angle_beta   90.00
_cell.angle_gamma   90.00
#
_symmetry.space_group_name_H-M   'P 1'
#
loop_
_entity.id
_entity.type
_entity.pdbx_description
1 polymer ?
#
loop_
_entity_poly.entity_id
_entity_poly.type
_entity_poly.pdbx_seq_one_letter_code
_entity_poly.pdbx_strand_id
1 'polypeptide(L)'
;IALDPETGEERWSFDPELRGRRLRGPYPLTCRGVAHWSDPERAQGVCATRIFTGTIDSQLIALDAATGRPCDDFGRAGRVDLREGIGEAPAW
;
A
#
# COMPACT_ATOMS: atom_id res chain seq x y z
N ILE A 1 -8.99 -3.95 -2.21
CA ILE A 1 -9.62 -5.03 -3.02
C ILE A 1 -9.08 -4.99 -4.44
N ALA A 2 -8.99 -6.15 -5.08
CA ALA A 2 -8.86 -6.31 -6.52
C ALA A 2 -10.00 -7.19 -7.01
N LEU A 3 -10.62 -6.77 -8.11
CA LEU A 3 -11.80 -7.43 -8.68
C LEU A 3 -11.49 -7.92 -10.09
N ASP A 4 -12.21 -8.94 -10.52
CA ASP A 4 -12.36 -9.20 -11.94
C ASP A 4 -13.17 -8.06 -12.60
N PRO A 5 -12.66 -7.44 -13.68
CA PRO A 5 -13.33 -6.29 -14.28
C PRO A 5 -14.62 -6.65 -15.05
N GLU A 6 -14.81 -7.90 -15.45
CA GLU A 6 -16.01 -8.36 -16.18
C GLU A 6 -17.11 -8.75 -15.21
N THR A 7 -16.77 -9.53 -14.18
CA THR A 7 -17.77 -10.10 -13.26
C THR A 7 -17.93 -9.31 -11.96
N GLY A 8 -16.94 -8.50 -11.58
CA GLY A 8 -16.87 -7.86 -10.27
C GLY A 8 -16.51 -8.80 -9.12
N GLU A 9 -16.16 -10.06 -9.41
CA GLU A 9 -15.75 -11.04 -8.40
C GLU A 9 -14.46 -10.61 -7.71
N GLU A 10 -14.40 -10.72 -6.39
CA GLU A 10 -13.20 -10.39 -5.63
C GLU A 10 -12.09 -11.42 -5.87
N ARG A 11 -10.94 -10.94 -6.35
CA ARG A 11 -9.72 -11.74 -6.47
C ARG A 11 -8.96 -11.77 -5.15
N TRP A 12 -8.83 -10.61 -4.51
CA TRP A 12 -8.24 -10.49 -3.19
C TRP A 12 -8.63 -9.16 -2.52
N SER A 13 -8.55 -9.13 -1.20
CA SER A 13 -8.62 -7.93 -0.39
C SER A 13 -7.40 -7.81 0.51
N PHE A 14 -7.02 -6.58 0.81
CA PHE A 14 -5.90 -6.27 1.69
C PHE A 14 -6.33 -5.16 2.65
N ASP A 15 -6.25 -5.44 3.94
CA ASP A 15 -6.37 -4.44 5.00
C ASP A 15 -4.95 -4.02 5.43
N PRO A 16 -4.59 -2.73 5.30
CA PRO A 16 -3.28 -2.26 5.75
C PRO A 16 -3.11 -2.33 7.28
N GLU A 17 -4.17 -2.60 8.05
CA GLU A 17 -4.17 -2.63 9.52
C GLU A 17 -3.57 -1.34 10.07
N LEU A 18 -4.21 -0.19 9.79
CA LEU A 18 -3.71 1.13 10.19
C LEU A 18 -3.28 1.12 11.66
N ARG A 19 -2.00 1.43 11.93
CA ARG A 19 -1.36 1.27 13.24
C ARG A 19 -1.36 2.54 14.08
N GLY A 20 -2.10 3.58 13.66
CA GLY A 20 -2.03 4.92 14.24
C GLY A 20 -3.23 5.37 15.09
N ARG A 21 -2.94 5.99 16.25
CA ARG A 21 -3.89 6.80 17.06
C ARG A 21 -4.41 8.06 16.34
N ARG A 22 -3.88 8.39 15.15
CA ARG A 22 -4.09 9.64 14.39
C ARG A 22 -5.27 9.64 13.41
N LEU A 23 -6.18 8.66 13.52
CA LEU A 23 -7.47 8.73 12.80
C LEU A 23 -8.36 9.91 13.26
N ARG A 24 -7.99 10.58 14.36
CA ARG A 24 -8.66 11.77 14.88
C ARG A 24 -7.86 13.00 14.47
N GLY A 25 -8.37 13.74 13.51
CA GLY A 25 -7.84 15.01 13.01
C GLY A 25 -8.85 15.64 12.05
N PRO A 26 -8.70 16.93 11.68
CA PRO A 26 -9.67 17.62 10.82
C PRO A 26 -9.66 17.14 9.37
N TYR A 27 -8.75 16.23 8.99
CA TYR A 27 -8.57 15.78 7.62
C TYR A 27 -9.45 14.56 7.32
N PRO A 28 -10.10 14.53 6.14
CA PRO A 28 -10.96 13.43 5.78
C PRO A 28 -10.13 12.16 5.55
N LEU A 29 -10.63 11.03 6.07
CA LEU A 29 -10.06 9.69 5.86
C LEU A 29 -10.29 9.25 4.40
N THR A 30 -9.52 9.83 3.49
CA THR A 30 -9.65 9.66 2.04
C THR A 30 -8.42 8.99 1.46
N CYS A 31 -8.64 8.06 0.53
CA CYS A 31 -7.61 7.47 -0.31
C CYS A 31 -7.89 7.88 -1.76
N ARG A 32 -6.86 8.35 -2.48
CA ARG A 32 -7.00 8.85 -3.87
C ARG A 32 -6.64 7.79 -4.92
N GLY A 33 -6.69 6.52 -4.53
CA GLY A 33 -6.35 5.38 -5.37
C GLY A 33 -5.01 4.75 -5.03
N VAL A 34 -4.47 4.04 -6.01
CA VAL A 34 -3.26 3.23 -5.94
C VAL A 34 -2.37 3.52 -7.15
N ALA A 35 -1.11 3.09 -7.09
CA ALA A 35 -0.22 3.09 -8.24
C ALA A 35 0.15 1.66 -8.65
N HIS A 36 0.44 1.45 -9.93
CA HIS A 36 0.86 0.17 -10.50
C HIS A 36 2.27 0.29 -11.07
N TRP A 37 3.08 -0.74 -10.92
CA TRP A 37 4.41 -0.83 -11.52
C TRP A 37 4.73 -2.27 -11.93
N SER A 38 5.34 -2.42 -13.10
CA SER A 38 5.89 -3.69 -13.55
C SER A 38 7.41 -3.58 -13.58
N ASP A 39 8.07 -4.57 -13.00
CA ASP A 39 9.52 -4.67 -13.00
C ASP A 39 10.01 -5.02 -14.42
N PRO A 40 10.80 -4.14 -15.07
CA PRO A 40 11.30 -4.42 -16.41
C PRO A 40 12.33 -5.56 -16.44
N GLU A 41 12.96 -5.89 -15.31
CA GLU A 41 13.97 -6.95 -15.18
C GLU A 41 13.38 -8.25 -14.64
N ARG A 42 12.19 -8.20 -14.02
CA ARG A 42 11.45 -9.36 -13.52
C ARG A 42 10.10 -9.48 -14.20
N ALA A 43 10.05 -10.23 -15.31
CA ALA A 43 8.82 -10.45 -16.06
C ALA A 43 7.80 -11.38 -15.35
N GLN A 44 8.25 -12.23 -14.41
CA GLN A 44 7.40 -13.24 -13.75
C GLN A 44 7.81 -13.47 -12.29
N GLY A 45 6.90 -14.06 -11.53
CA GLY A 45 7.12 -14.40 -10.12
C GLY A 45 6.54 -13.37 -9.15
N VAL A 46 6.75 -13.61 -7.86
CA VAL A 46 6.24 -12.75 -6.79
C VAL A 46 6.80 -11.33 -6.95
N CYS A 47 5.90 -10.35 -6.92
CA CYS A 47 6.20 -8.93 -7.00
C CYS A 47 6.88 -8.48 -8.30
N ALA A 48 6.78 -9.28 -9.37
CA ALA A 48 7.07 -8.85 -10.75
C ALA A 48 6.18 -7.68 -11.19
N THR A 49 4.93 -7.69 -10.71
CA THR A 49 4.01 -6.57 -10.83
C THR A 49 3.52 -6.19 -9.44
N ARG A 50 3.60 -4.90 -9.12
CA ARG A 50 3.31 -4.36 -7.79
C ARG A 50 2.18 -3.34 -7.85
N ILE A 51 1.33 -3.40 -6.84
CA ILE A 51 0.38 -2.33 -6.50
C ILE A 51 0.92 -1.60 -5.28
N PHE A 52 1.01 -0.29 -5.36
CA PHE A 52 1.40 0.57 -4.25
C PHE A 52 0.20 1.31 -3.68
N THR A 53 0.12 1.34 -2.35
CA THR A 53 -0.89 2.11 -1.62
C THR A 53 -0.23 2.90 -0.49
N GLY A 54 -0.64 4.17 -0.35
CA GLY A 54 -0.24 5.03 0.74
C GLY A 54 -1.35 5.03 1.81
N THR A 55 -0.96 4.95 3.07
CA THR A 55 -1.88 4.97 4.21
C THR A 55 -1.89 6.33 4.90
N ILE A 56 -2.99 6.64 5.59
CA ILE A 56 -3.13 7.91 6.32
C ILE A 56 -2.18 8.03 7.51
N ASP A 57 -1.70 6.91 8.05
CA ASP A 57 -0.68 6.86 9.09
C ASP A 57 0.75 6.85 8.52
N SER A 58 0.91 7.33 7.28
CA SER A 58 2.21 7.59 6.63
C SER A 58 3.03 6.33 6.31
N GLN A 59 2.38 5.24 5.94
CA GLN A 59 3.07 4.09 5.37
C GLN A 59 2.91 4.05 3.85
N LEU A 60 3.97 3.64 3.15
CA LEU A 60 3.90 3.21 1.76
C LEU A 60 4.03 1.69 1.73
N ILE A 61 3.07 1.02 1.11
CA ILE A 61 2.99 -0.45 1.08
C ILE A 61 3.05 -0.91 -0.38
N ALA A 62 3.85 -1.95 -0.64
CA ALA A 62 3.90 -2.63 -1.93
C ALA A 62 3.30 -4.03 -1.82
N LEU A 63 2.34 -4.33 -2.69
CA LEU A 63 1.66 -5.62 -2.77
C LEU A 63 1.94 -6.27 -4.11
N ASP A 64 2.09 -7.59 -4.12
CA ASP A 64 2.05 -8.40 -5.34
C ASP A 64 0.69 -8.26 -6.01
N ALA A 65 0.65 -7.86 -7.28
CA ALA A 65 -0.60 -7.54 -7.97
C ALA A 65 -1.51 -8.77 -8.17
N ALA A 66 -0.94 -9.98 -8.25
CA ALA A 66 -1.69 -11.21 -8.45
C ALA A 66 -2.34 -11.73 -7.16
N THR A 67 -1.66 -11.57 -6.03
CA THR A 67 -2.04 -12.22 -4.76
C THR A 67 -2.47 -11.25 -3.66
N GLY A 68 -2.17 -9.96 -3.79
CA GLY A 68 -2.42 -8.96 -2.75
C GLY A 68 -1.50 -9.08 -1.53
N ARG A 69 -0.48 -9.96 -1.56
CA ARG A 69 0.46 -10.15 -0.46
C ARG A 69 1.54 -9.08 -0.45
N PRO A 70 2.02 -8.61 0.72
CA PRO A 70 3.14 -7.69 0.79
C PRO A 70 4.40 -8.22 0.09
N CYS A 71 5.11 -7.34 -0.60
CA CYS A 71 6.38 -7.65 -1.24
C CYS A 71 7.53 -7.59 -0.23
N ASP A 72 8.03 -8.74 0.22
CA ASP A 72 9.09 -8.79 1.24
C ASP A 72 10.38 -8.06 0.83
N ASP A 73 10.61 -7.89 -0.47
CA ASP A 73 11.74 -7.18 -1.06
C ASP A 73 11.54 -5.64 -1.14
N PHE A 74 10.46 -5.10 -0.57
CA PHE A 74 10.20 -3.67 -0.49
C PHE A 74 10.20 -3.16 0.96
N GLY A 75 11.13 -2.26 1.28
CA GLY A 75 11.27 -1.69 2.62
C GLY A 75 11.50 -2.78 3.67
N ARG A 76 10.67 -2.81 4.71
CA ARG A 76 10.63 -3.87 5.72
C ARG A 76 9.31 -4.63 5.62
N ALA A 77 9.37 -5.87 5.13
CA ALA A 77 8.21 -6.74 4.96
C ALA A 77 7.07 -6.08 4.15
N GLY A 78 7.44 -5.44 3.02
CA GLY A 78 6.51 -4.77 2.11
C GLY A 78 6.07 -3.37 2.51
N ARG A 79 6.68 -2.77 3.53
CA ARG A 79 6.30 -1.45 4.06
C ARG A 79 7.48 -0.51 4.23
N VAL A 80 7.26 0.77 3.96
CA VAL A 80 8.16 1.88 4.26
C VAL A 80 7.43 2.86 5.18
N ASP A 81 8.07 3.27 6.28
CA ASP A 81 7.60 4.36 7.11
C ASP A 81 8.05 5.69 6.51
N LEU A 82 7.11 6.47 6.00
CA LEU A 82 7.40 7.76 5.35
C LEU A 82 7.79 8.86 6.34
N ARG A 83 7.70 8.60 7.65
CA ARG A 83 8.18 9.52 8.69
C ARG A 83 9.65 9.31 9.02
N GLU A 84 10.27 8.22 8.57
CA GLU A 84 11.68 7.96 8.82
C GLU A 84 12.53 9.11 8.26
N GLY A 85 13.39 9.69 9.11
CA GLY A 85 14.22 10.84 8.74
C GLY A 85 13.49 12.19 8.67
N ILE A 86 12.17 12.23 8.90
CA ILE A 86 11.39 13.46 9.02
C ILE A 86 11.29 13.84 10.50
N GLY A 87 11.63 15.08 10.84
CA GLY A 87 11.50 15.61 12.20
C GLY A 87 10.04 15.67 12.67
N GLU A 88 9.84 15.99 13.96
CA GLU A 88 8.50 16.09 14.50
C GLU A 88 7.69 17.22 13.83
N ALA A 89 6.49 16.87 13.39
CA ALA A 89 5.52 17.83 12.90
C ALA A 89 4.61 18.25 14.06
N PRO A 90 4.25 19.54 14.18
CA PRO A 90 3.28 20.00 15.16
C PRO A 90 1.98 19.20 15.06
N ALA A 91 1.39 18.84 16.20
CA ALA A 91 0.03 18.36 16.25
C ALA A 91 -0.90 19.57 16.08
N TRP A 92 -1.49 19.73 14.90
CA TRP A 92 -2.67 20.58 14.71
C TRP A 92 -3.93 19.73 14.77
#